data_AF-A0A7S2Q1N0-F1
#
_entry.id   AF-A0A7S2Q1N0-F1
#
_cell.length_a   1.000
_cell.length_b   1.000
_cell.length_c   1.000
_cell.angle_alpha   90.00
_cell.angle_beta   90.00
_cell.angle_gamma   90.00
#
_symmetry.space_group_name_H-M   'P 1'
#
loop_
_entity.id
_entity.type
_entity.pdbx_description
1 polymer ?
#
loop_
_entity_poly.entity_id
_entity_poly.type
_entity_poly.pdbx_seq_one_letter_code
_entity_poly.pdbx_strand_id
1 'polypeptide(L)'
;SDNDRFVAMELLKNANIAAGRILPGCQDTGTAIVMGKRGHLVLTDGNDDEYLSGGAYDAYTKLNLRYSQVAPVTMFDEKNTGNNLPAQVDVLGTKGDEYHFLFIAKGGGSANKTFLY
;
A
#
# COMPACT_ATOMS: atom_id res chain seq x y z
N SER A 1 -26.03 15.77 -9.12
CA SER A 1 -25.91 17.17 -9.57
C SER A 1 -25.02 17.23 -10.81
N ASP A 2 -24.93 18.38 -11.49
CA ASP A 2 -24.00 18.52 -12.62
C ASP A 2 -22.54 18.42 -12.18
N ASN A 3 -22.23 18.91 -10.98
CA ASN A 3 -20.92 18.75 -10.36
C ASN A 3 -20.58 17.27 -10.12
N ASP A 4 -21.51 16.44 -9.66
CA ASP A 4 -21.24 15.01 -9.43
C ASP A 4 -20.88 14.30 -10.73
N ARG A 5 -21.59 14.61 -11.82
CA ARG A 5 -21.29 14.06 -13.16
C ARG A 5 -19.93 14.53 -13.66
N PHE A 6 -19.61 15.80 -13.47
CA PHE A 6 -18.31 16.37 -13.83
C PHE A 6 -17.16 15.68 -13.08
N VAL A 7 -17.24 15.58 -11.75
CA VAL A 7 -16.22 14.92 -10.93
C VAL A 7 -16.07 13.44 -11.31
N ALA A 8 -17.18 12.72 -11.46
CA ALA A 8 -17.14 11.31 -11.87
C ALA A 8 -16.47 11.13 -13.24
N MET A 9 -16.72 12.04 -14.19
CA MET A 9 -16.11 12.00 -15.52
C MET A 9 -14.59 12.19 -15.46
N GLU A 10 -14.10 13.12 -14.65
CA GLU A 10 -12.66 13.34 -14.49
C GLU A 10 -11.97 12.15 -13.81
N LEU A 11 -12.63 11.51 -12.82
CA LEU A 11 -12.13 10.28 -12.21
C LEU A 11 -12.03 9.13 -13.22
N LEU A 12 -13.02 8.98 -14.11
CA LEU A 12 -12.99 7.97 -15.17
C LEU A 12 -11.87 8.22 -16.19
N LYS A 13 -11.66 9.48 -16.61
CA LYS A 13 -10.54 9.83 -17.49
C LYS A 13 -9.20 9.53 -16.83
N ASN A 14 -9.04 9.90 -15.57
CA ASN A 14 -7.84 9.61 -14.79
C ASN A 14 -7.59 8.09 -14.70
N ALA A 15 -8.62 7.29 -14.44
CA ALA A 15 -8.51 5.82 -14.44
C ALA A 15 -8.06 5.27 -15.80
N ASN A 16 -8.60 5.79 -16.90
CA ASN A 16 -8.20 5.40 -18.25
C ASN A 16 -6.73 5.76 -18.55
N ILE A 17 -6.24 6.91 -18.09
CA ILE A 17 -4.83 7.30 -18.21
C ILE A 17 -3.94 6.37 -17.38
N ALA A 18 -4.30 6.11 -16.12
CA ALA A 18 -3.54 5.25 -15.22
C ALA A 18 -3.46 3.79 -15.70
N ALA A 19 -4.49 3.31 -16.43
CA ALA A 19 -4.48 2.00 -17.07
C ALA A 19 -3.33 1.82 -18.08
N GLY A 20 -2.73 2.91 -18.58
CA GLY A 20 -1.52 2.89 -19.39
C GLY A 20 -0.23 2.53 -18.63
N ARG A 21 -0.28 2.39 -17.30
CA ARG A 21 0.82 1.92 -16.42
C ARG A 21 2.07 2.80 -16.38
N ILE A 22 1.99 4.03 -16.91
CA ILE A 22 3.08 5.02 -16.81
C ILE A 22 2.88 5.94 -15.60
N LEU A 23 1.66 6.45 -15.41
CA LEU A 23 1.31 7.34 -14.31
C LEU A 23 0.37 6.62 -13.32
N PRO A 24 0.58 6.75 -12.00
CA PRO A 24 -0.36 6.21 -11.03
C PRO A 24 -1.67 7.02 -11.04
N GLY A 25 -2.78 6.38 -10.66
CA GLY A 25 -4.10 7.05 -10.60
C GLY A 25 -4.22 8.10 -9.49
N CYS A 26 -3.25 8.21 -8.59
CA CYS A 26 -3.19 9.22 -7.55
C CYS A 26 -1.72 9.58 -7.28
N GLN A 27 -1.43 10.84 -6.98
CA GLN A 27 -0.10 11.27 -6.54
C GLN A 27 0.28 10.69 -5.17
N ASP A 28 -0.71 10.44 -4.31
CA ASP A 28 -0.51 9.69 -3.08
C ASP A 28 -0.69 8.20 -3.38
N THR A 29 0.44 7.53 -3.64
CA THR A 29 0.51 6.10 -3.89
C THR A 29 0.31 5.26 -2.61
N GLY A 30 0.26 5.92 -1.45
CA GLY A 30 -0.17 5.34 -0.18
C GLY A 30 0.89 4.54 0.57
N THR A 31 0.51 4.12 1.77
CA THR A 31 1.26 3.13 2.56
C THR A 31 0.94 1.74 2.04
N ALA A 32 1.98 0.91 1.86
CA ALA A 32 1.81 -0.50 1.52
C ALA A 32 1.37 -1.27 2.76
N ILE A 33 0.19 -1.88 2.70
CA ILE A 33 -0.36 -2.73 3.76
C ILE A 33 -0.63 -4.11 3.17
N VAL A 34 -0.14 -5.14 3.84
CA VAL A 34 -0.35 -6.54 3.49
C VAL A 34 -0.99 -7.26 4.66
N MET A 35 -2.18 -7.81 4.45
CA MET A 35 -2.80 -8.74 5.38
C MET A 35 -2.72 -10.15 4.81
N GLY A 36 -1.86 -10.97 5.39
CA GLY A 36 -1.71 -12.39 5.08
C GLY A 36 -2.53 -13.27 6.01
N LYS A 37 -3.09 -14.36 5.50
CA LYS A 37 -3.71 -15.44 6.27
C LYS A 37 -3.08 -16.76 5.87
N ARG A 38 -2.10 -17.21 6.65
CA ARG A 38 -1.30 -18.40 6.37
C ARG A 38 -1.99 -19.63 6.95
N GLY A 39 -2.36 -20.59 6.10
CA GLY A 39 -2.86 -21.88 6.55
C GLY A 39 -1.80 -22.67 7.33
N HIS A 40 -2.21 -23.43 8.34
CA HIS A 40 -1.32 -24.22 9.18
C HIS A 40 -0.51 -25.31 8.45
N LEU A 41 -0.92 -25.69 7.22
CA LEU A 41 -0.17 -26.62 6.37
C LEU A 41 0.71 -25.89 5.34
N VAL A 42 0.66 -24.55 5.30
CA VAL A 42 1.55 -23.73 4.47
C VAL A 42 2.86 -23.51 5.21
N LEU A 43 3.94 -24.03 4.62
CA LEU A 43 5.29 -23.85 5.13
C LEU A 43 6.02 -22.79 4.28
N THR A 44 6.35 -21.67 4.92
CA THR A 44 7.35 -20.69 4.44
C THR A 44 8.64 -20.87 5.24
N ASP A 45 9.69 -20.14 4.88
CA ASP A 45 10.95 -20.11 5.66
C ASP A 45 10.85 -19.23 6.92
N GLY A 46 9.70 -18.61 7.16
CA GLY A 46 9.43 -17.79 8.34
C GLY A 46 9.74 -16.30 8.20
N ASN A 47 10.33 -15.86 7.08
CA ASN A 47 10.66 -14.44 6.82
C ASN A 47 9.63 -13.77 5.90
N ASP A 48 8.35 -14.14 6.05
CA ASP A 48 7.25 -13.67 5.21
C ASP A 48 7.21 -12.14 5.08
N ASP A 49 7.46 -11.43 6.19
CA ASP A 49 7.46 -9.97 6.27
C ASP A 49 8.57 -9.32 5.45
N GLU A 50 9.77 -9.90 5.44
CA GLU A 50 10.90 -9.45 4.63
C GLU A 50 10.58 -9.61 3.14
N TYR A 51 10.11 -10.79 2.71
CA TYR A 51 9.78 -11.04 1.30
C TYR A 51 8.63 -10.16 0.80
N LEU A 52 7.59 -9.97 1.61
CA LEU A 52 6.47 -9.10 1.27
C LEU A 52 6.90 -7.62 1.22
N SER A 53 7.75 -7.18 2.14
CA SER A 53 8.33 -5.84 2.14
C SER A 53 9.27 -5.64 0.95
N GLY A 54 10.02 -6.66 0.55
CA GLY A 54 10.87 -6.65 -0.65
C GLY A 54 10.05 -6.46 -1.94
N GLY A 55 8.89 -7.12 -2.04
CA GLY A 55 7.96 -6.90 -3.14
C GLY A 55 7.41 -5.46 -3.18
N ALA A 56 7.10 -4.87 -2.03
CA ALA A 56 6.70 -3.47 -1.94
C ALA A 56 7.85 -2.54 -2.37
N TYR A 57 9.07 -2.75 -1.86
CA TYR A 57 10.26 -1.99 -2.24
C TYR A 57 10.47 -2.00 -3.76
N ASP A 58 10.38 -3.18 -4.38
CA ASP A 58 10.51 -3.34 -5.81
C ASP A 58 9.46 -2.53 -6.58
N ALA A 59 8.20 -2.56 -6.16
CA ALA A 59 7.14 -1.78 -6.81
C ALA A 59 7.43 -0.27 -6.72
N TYR A 60 7.83 0.23 -5.56
CA TYR A 60 8.07 1.66 -5.36
C TYR A 60 9.34 2.18 -6.04
N THR A 61 10.36 1.34 -6.18
CA THR A 61 11.65 1.75 -6.77
C THR A 61 11.73 1.53 -8.29
N LYS A 62 10.96 0.57 -8.84
CA LYS A 62 10.97 0.26 -10.28
C LYS A 62 9.86 0.96 -11.07
N LEU A 63 8.80 1.42 -10.41
CA LEU A 63 7.67 2.12 -11.03
C LEU A 63 7.68 3.61 -10.68
N ASN A 64 6.89 4.40 -11.42
CA ASN A 64 6.74 5.84 -11.19
C ASN A 64 5.80 6.14 -10.00
N LEU A 65 6.15 5.65 -8.81
CA LEU A 65 5.38 5.85 -7.57
C LEU A 65 6.07 6.87 -6.65
N ARG A 66 5.46 7.16 -5.49
CA ARG A 66 5.95 8.18 -4.55
C ARG A 66 6.39 7.59 -3.21
N TYR A 67 7.55 8.01 -2.73
CA TYR A 67 8.05 7.70 -1.38
C TYR A 67 7.39 8.61 -0.35
N SER A 68 6.44 8.07 0.40
CA SER A 68 5.55 8.80 1.30
C SER A 68 5.78 8.47 2.78
N GLN A 69 6.61 7.47 3.10
CA GLN A 69 6.94 7.13 4.49
C GLN A 69 8.04 8.02 5.05
N VAL A 70 7.86 8.43 6.29
CA VAL A 70 8.77 9.28 7.04
C VAL A 70 9.15 8.54 8.32
N ALA A 71 10.45 8.34 8.54
CA ALA A 71 10.99 7.68 9.71
C ALA A 71 11.44 8.73 10.76
N PRO A 72 11.10 8.54 12.04
CA PRO A 72 11.60 9.38 13.11
C PRO A 72 13.09 9.11 13.37
N VAL A 73 13.90 10.16 13.43
CA VAL A 73 15.32 10.12 13.81
C VAL A 73 15.48 10.52 15.27
N THR A 74 14.73 11.55 15.68
CA THR A 74 14.54 11.95 17.08
C THR A 74 13.05 12.14 17.33
N MET A 75 12.67 12.72 18.47
CA MET A 75 11.27 13.07 18.74
C MET A 75 10.70 14.08 17.72
N PHE A 76 11.55 14.94 17.14
CA PHE A 76 11.12 16.03 16.26
C PHE A 76 11.78 16.01 14.88
N ASP A 77 12.92 15.33 14.75
CA ASP A 77 13.61 15.20 13.48
C ASP A 77 13.14 13.95 12.75
N GLU A 78 12.90 14.12 11.46
CA GLU A 78 12.32 13.12 10.59
C GLU A 78 13.09 13.03 9.28
N LYS A 79 13.08 11.85 8.66
CA LYS A 79 13.69 11.63 7.35
C LYS A 79 12.80 10.74 6.49
N ASN A 80 12.58 11.13 5.24
CA ASN A 80 11.95 10.25 4.25
C ASN A 80 12.82 9.00 4.04
N THR A 81 12.20 7.83 4.00
CA THR A 81 12.93 6.56 3.86
C THR A 81 13.49 6.34 2.46
N GLY A 82 13.03 7.11 1.47
CA GLY A 82 13.53 7.11 0.10
C GLY A 82 13.08 5.91 -0.74
N ASN A 83 12.20 5.08 -0.20
CA ASN A 83 11.73 3.84 -0.84
C ASN A 83 10.28 3.46 -0.47
N ASN A 84 9.57 4.31 0.26
CA ASN A 84 8.21 4.07 0.81
C ASN A 84 8.08 2.89 1.79
N LEU A 85 9.18 2.40 2.35
CA LEU A 85 9.16 1.45 3.46
C LEU A 85 9.17 2.19 4.81
N PRO A 86 8.77 1.56 5.94
CA PRO A 86 8.29 0.17 6.06
C PRO A 86 6.89 -0.03 5.45
N ALA A 87 6.62 -1.26 4.99
CA ALA A 87 5.27 -1.74 4.75
C ALA A 87 4.66 -2.21 6.07
N GLN A 88 3.34 -2.08 6.22
CA GLN A 88 2.63 -2.77 7.30
C GLN A 88 2.34 -4.20 6.85
N VAL A 89 2.90 -5.19 7.53
CA VAL A 89 2.68 -6.61 7.20
C VAL A 89 2.11 -7.34 8.42
N ASP A 90 0.87 -7.80 8.28
CA ASP A 90 0.16 -8.56 9.30
C ASP A 90 -0.14 -9.97 8.79
N VAL A 91 0.58 -10.98 9.30
CA VAL A 91 0.38 -12.39 8.94
C VAL A 91 -0.38 -13.12 10.04
N LEU A 92 -1.61 -13.54 9.75
CA LEU A 92 -2.48 -14.27 10.66
C LEU A 92 -2.37 -15.78 10.42
N GLY A 93 -2.27 -16.57 11.49
CA GLY A 93 -2.37 -18.03 11.41
C GLY A 93 -3.82 -18.49 11.21
N THR A 94 -4.05 -19.39 10.26
CA THR A 94 -5.38 -19.97 9.94
C THR A 94 -5.29 -21.47 9.68
N LYS A 95 -6.42 -22.15 9.48
CA LYS A 95 -6.46 -23.57 9.05
C LYS A 95 -6.47 -23.67 7.53
N GLY A 96 -6.07 -24.82 7.00
CA GLY A 96 -5.93 -25.10 5.57
C GLY A 96 -4.48 -25.13 5.09
N ASP A 97 -4.33 -25.35 3.79
CA ASP A 97 -3.11 -25.45 2.99
C ASP A 97 -2.99 -24.29 1.98
N GLU A 98 -3.78 -23.23 2.16
CA GLU A 98 -3.76 -22.03 1.33
C GLU A 98 -3.18 -20.82 2.09
N TYR A 99 -2.63 -19.87 1.33
CA TYR A 99 -2.15 -18.60 1.84
C TYR A 99 -2.88 -17.47 1.14
N HIS A 100 -3.79 -16.81 1.86
CA HIS A 100 -4.59 -15.72 1.30
C HIS A 100 -4.00 -14.36 1.64
N PHE A 101 -4.12 -13.42 0.71
CA PHE A 101 -3.60 -12.07 0.89
C PHE A 101 -4.67 -11.03 0.54
N LEU A 102 -4.66 -9.94 1.30
CA LEU A 102 -5.28 -8.68 0.93
C LEU A 102 -4.18 -7.62 0.90
N PHE A 103 -3.94 -7.05 -0.27
CA PHE A 103 -3.00 -5.94 -0.48
C PHE A 103 -3.78 -4.63 -0.53
N ILE A 104 -3.30 -3.62 0.19
CA ILE A 104 -3.93 -2.30 0.23
C ILE A 104 -2.84 -1.23 0.06
N ALA A 105 -3.01 -0.37 -0.93
CA ALA A 105 -2.26 0.87 -1.07
C ALA A 105 -3.10 2.00 -0.45
N LYS A 106 -2.87 2.29 0.83
CA LYS A 106 -3.76 3.18 1.60
C LYS A 106 -3.24 4.61 1.60
N GLY A 107 -3.94 5.50 0.89
CA GLY A 107 -3.61 6.94 0.90
C GLY A 107 -3.85 7.58 2.27
N GLY A 108 -2.91 8.42 2.71
CA GLY A 108 -2.88 9.01 4.06
C GLY A 108 -4.09 9.89 4.34
N GLY A 109 -4.58 10.62 3.32
CA GLY A 109 -5.79 11.44 3.45
C GLY A 109 -7.03 10.63 3.85
N SER A 110 -7.16 9.41 3.32
CA SER A 110 -8.26 8.51 3.69
C SER A 110 -8.00 7.77 5.01
N ALA A 111 -6.74 7.48 5.33
CA ALA A 111 -6.37 6.86 6.61
C ALA A 111 -6.73 7.79 7.79
N ASN A 112 -6.43 9.09 7.65
CA ASN A 112 -6.72 10.14 8.65
C ASN A 112 -8.22 10.38 8.90
N LYS A 113 -9.10 9.77 8.11
CA LYS A 113 -10.57 9.84 8.27
C LYS A 113 -11.15 8.58 8.89
N THR A 114 -10.32 7.81 9.60
CA THR A 114 -10.73 6.68 10.43
C THR A 114 -10.79 7.14 11.88
N PHE A 115 -11.99 7.16 12.48
CA PHE A 115 -12.23 7.73 13.81
C PHE A 115 -12.61 6.64 14.82
N LEU A 116 -12.20 6.84 16.08
CA LEU A 116 -12.64 6.08 17.26
C LEU A 116 -13.39 7.05 18.17
N TYR A 117 -14.60 6.68 18.62
CA TYR A 117 -15.49 7.49 19.47
C TYR A 117 -15.71 6.82 20.83
#